data_AF-A0A1M6ESG4-F1
#
_entry.id   AF-A0A1M6ESG4-F1
#
_cell.length_a   1.000
_cell.length_b   1.000
_cell.length_c   1.000
_cell.angle_alpha   90.00
_cell.angle_beta   90.00
_cell.angle_gamma   90.00
#
_symmetry.space_group_name_H-M   'P 1'
#
loop_
_entity.id
_entity.type
_entity.pdbx_description
1 polymer ?
#
loop_
_entity_poly.entity_id
_entity_poly.type
_entity_poly.pdbx_seq_one_letter_code
_entity_poly.pdbx_strand_id
1 'polypeptide(L)' 'MAIEFDRYHTVLRAAQNVAFSKRQAQVLVGGQRRLERLVAEDRIRAIKTTDKQNGRWECNGSDVLRYTIDPNFNH' A
#
# COMPACT_ATOMS: atom_id res chain seq x y z
N MET A 1 3.13 -1.47 30.94
CA MET A 1 4.34 -1.73 30.13
C MET A 1 4.06 -1.17 28.74
N ALA A 2 4.65 -0.03 28.39
CA ALA A 2 4.52 0.50 27.03
C ALA A 2 5.39 -0.36 26.12
N ILE A 3 4.78 -1.07 25.18
CA ILE A 3 5.54 -1.74 24.12
C ILE A 3 6.08 -0.61 23.24
N GLU A 4 7.37 -0.32 23.37
CA GLU A 4 8.05 0.65 22.52
C GLU A 4 8.23 0.01 21.15
N PHE A 5 7.36 0.36 20.21
CA PHE A 5 7.49 -0.06 18.82
C PHE A 5 8.60 0.75 18.15
N ASP A 6 9.40 0.09 17.31
CA ASP A 6 10.32 0.82 16.44
C ASP A 6 9.56 1.82 15.54
N ARG A 7 10.31 2.75 14.94
CA ARG A 7 9.71 3.78 14.07
C ARG A 7 8.96 3.18 12.88
N TYR A 8 9.41 2.05 12.36
CA TYR A 8 8.79 1.38 11.23
C TYR A 8 7.39 0.86 11.58
N HIS A 9 7.25 0.12 12.68
CA HIS A 9 5.98 -0.38 13.20
C HIS A 9 5.03 0.74 13.59
N THR A 10 5.55 1.84 14.14
CA THR A 10 4.76 3.03 14.46
C THR A 10 4.13 3.64 13.20
N VAL A 11 4.93 3.79 12.13
CA VAL A 11 4.45 4.31 10.83
C VAL A 11 3.41 3.39 10.21
N LEU A 12 3.64 2.07 10.20
CA LEU A 12 2.67 1.11 9.66
C LEU A 12 1.33 1.18 10.42
N ARG A 13 1.35 1.24 11.75
CA ARG A 13 0.13 1.37 12.56
C ARG A 13 -0.61 2.67 12.27
N ALA A 14 0.10 3.80 12.16
CA ALA A 14 -0.51 5.08 11.83
C ALA A 14 -1.17 5.06 10.43
N ALA A 15 -0.58 4.33 9.48
CA ALA A 15 -1.10 4.20 8.13
C ALA A 15 -2.24 3.18 7.98
N GLN A 16 -2.58 2.40 9.01
CA GLN A 16 -3.60 1.35 8.97
C GLN A 16 -4.97 1.86 8.50
N ASN A 17 -5.34 3.08 8.89
CA ASN A 17 -6.63 3.71 8.56
C ASN A 17 -6.52 4.79 7.47
N VAL A 18 -5.36 4.88 6.82
CA VAL A 18 -5.13 5.79 5.69
C VAL A 18 -5.38 5.03 4.40
N ALA A 19 -6.11 5.65 3.47
CA ALA A 19 -6.31 5.10 2.13
C ALA A 19 -5.42 5.83 1.12
N PHE A 20 -4.70 5.06 0.32
CA PHE A 20 -4.02 5.57 -0.88
C PHE A 20 -4.90 5.35 -2.11
N SER A 21 -4.91 6.34 -3.00
CA SER A 21 -5.44 6.15 -4.34
C SER A 21 -4.62 5.10 -5.12
N LYS A 22 -5.21 4.53 -6.18
CA LYS A 22 -4.49 3.64 -7.11
C LYS A 22 -3.14 4.24 -7.53
N ARG A 23 -3.13 5.51 -7.95
CA ARG A 23 -1.92 6.20 -8.44
C ARG A 23 -0.84 6.33 -7.35
N GLN A 24 -1.22 6.70 -6.13
CA GLN A 24 -0.26 6.79 -5.02
C GLN A 24 0.34 5.41 -4.70
N ALA A 25 -0.51 4.39 -4.58
CA ALA A 25 -0.07 3.03 -4.30
C ALA A 25 0.87 2.50 -5.40
N GLN A 26 0.55 2.76 -6.67
CA GLN A 26 1.38 2.39 -7.82
C GLN A 26 2.80 2.95 -7.72
N VAL A 27 2.93 4.24 -7.44
CA VAL A 27 4.25 4.88 -7.31
C VAL A 27 5.04 4.25 -6.17
N LEU A 28 4.39 4.04 -5.02
CA LEU A 28 5.01 3.50 -3.82
C LEU A 28 5.51 2.06 -3.99
N VAL A 29 4.72 1.18 -4.60
CA VAL A 29 5.08 -0.25 -4.74
C VAL A 29 5.92 -0.55 -5.99
N GLY A 30 6.21 0.46 -6.82
CA GLY A 30 7.03 0.28 -8.03
C GLY A 30 6.27 -0.11 -9.29
N GLY A 31 4.98 0.20 -9.39
CA GLY A 31 4.22 0.18 -10.64
C GLY A 31 2.87 -0.54 -10.58
N GLN A 32 2.08 -0.36 -11.63
CA GLN A 32 0.70 -0.87 -11.73
C GLN A 32 0.60 -2.39 -11.69
N ARG A 33 1.37 -3.10 -12.53
CA ARG A 33 1.32 -4.57 -12.57
C ARG A 33 1.65 -5.19 -11.21
N ARG A 34 2.63 -4.61 -10.50
CA ARG A 34 3.01 -5.07 -9.17
C ARG A 34 1.91 -4.80 -8.15
N LEU A 35 1.30 -3.62 -8.16
CA LEU A 35 0.16 -3.32 -7.30
C LEU A 35 -0.99 -4.31 -7.53
N GLU A 36 -1.40 -4.51 -8.79
CA GLU A 36 -2.51 -5.39 -9.14
C GLU A 36 -2.25 -6.83 -8.73
N ARG A 37 -1.01 -7.32 -8.90
CA ARG A 37 -0.61 -8.63 -8.40
C ARG A 37 -0.67 -8.73 -6.88
N LEU A 38 -0.16 -7.74 -6.15
CA LEU A 38 -0.19 -7.74 -4.68
C LEU A 38 -1.62 -7.70 -4.14
N VAL A 39 -2.52 -6.99 -4.81
CA VAL A 39 -3.95 -6.99 -4.46
C VAL A 39 -4.61 -8.32 -4.78
N ALA A 40 -4.31 -8.92 -5.94
CA ALA A 40 -4.84 -10.24 -6.31
C ALA A 40 -4.35 -11.38 -5.40
N GLU A 41 -3.18 -11.21 -4.78
CA GLU A 41 -2.60 -12.13 -3.77
C GLU A 41 -3.06 -11.81 -2.34
N ASP A 42 -4.05 -10.92 -2.13
CA ASP A 42 -4.53 -10.44 -0.82
C ASP A 42 -3.44 -9.84 0.10
N ARG A 43 -2.30 -9.43 -0.47
CA ARG A 43 -1.21 -8.78 0.27
C ARG A 43 -1.46 -7.30 0.51
N ILE A 44 -2.24 -6.66 -0.35
CA ILE A 44 -2.71 -5.28 -0.20
C ILE A 44 -4.23 -5.28 -0.23
N ARG A 45 -4.84 -4.89 0.89
CA ARG A 45 -6.29 -4.68 0.94
C ARG A 45 -6.64 -3.46 0.10
N ALA A 46 -7.47 -3.65 -0.92
CA ALA A 46 -7.94 -2.56 -1.77
C ALA A 46 -9.44 -2.69 -2.02
N ILE A 47 -10.15 -1.57 -1.90
CA ILE A 47 -11.57 -1.48 -2.24
C ILE A 47 -11.70 -0.77 -3.57
N LYS A 48 -12.38 -1.43 -4.51
CA LYS A 48 -12.76 -0.82 -5.78
C LYS A 48 -14.11 -0.13 -5.60
N THR A 49 -14.08 1.20 -5.46
CA THR A 49 -15.29 2.00 -5.20
C THR A 49 -16.24 2.10 -6.40
N THR A 50 -15.85 1.60 -7.57
CA THR A 50 -16.69 1.58 -8.78
C THR A 50 -16.39 0.33 -9.59
N ASP A 51 -17.43 -0.34 -10.10
CA ASP A 51 -17.27 -1.56 -10.89
C ASP A 51 -16.81 -1.33 -12.36
N LYS A 52 -16.02 -0.28 -12.61
CA LYS A 52 -15.45 0.02 -13.93
C LYS A 52 -13.99 -0.41 -13.98
N GLN A 53 -13.44 -0.76 -15.14
CA GLN A 53 -11.99 -1.06 -15.28
C GLN A 53 -11.10 0.06 -14.70
N ASN A 54 -11.52 1.31 -14.85
CA ASN A 54 -10.88 2.51 -14.28
C ASN A 54 -11.53 3.00 -12.98
N GLY A 55 -12.21 2.10 -12.25
CA GLY A 55 -12.82 2.44 -10.97
C GLY A 55 -11.80 2.99 -10.00
N ARG A 56 -12.22 3.88 -9.11
CA ARG A 56 -11.34 4.47 -8.09
C ARG A 56 -10.99 3.40 -7.06
N TRP A 57 -9.71 3.22 -6.79
CA TRP A 57 -9.22 2.29 -5.77
C TRP A 57 -8.88 3.06 -4.51
N GLU A 58 -9.18 2.43 -3.39
CA GLU A 58 -8.72 2.81 -2.07
C GLU A 58 -7.90 1.65 -1.51
N CYS A 59 -6.58 1.80 -1.56
CA CYS A 59 -5.62 0.81 -1.08
C CYS A 59 -5.24 1.14 0.36
N ASN A 60 -5.19 0.13 1.22
CA ASN A 60 -4.81 0.28 2.61
C ASN A 60 -3.36 0.78 2.76
N GLY A 61 -3.18 1.81 3.58
CA GLY A 61 -1.91 2.51 3.73
C GLY A 61 -0.80 1.65 4.33
N SER A 62 -1.09 0.88 5.39
CA SER A 62 -0.09 0.03 6.02
C SER A 62 0.42 -1.04 5.07
N ASP A 63 -0.48 -1.62 4.27
CA ASP A 63 -0.13 -2.70 3.35
C ASP A 63 0.72 -2.16 2.19
N VAL A 64 0.36 -1.00 1.65
CA VAL A 64 1.14 -0.32 0.61
C VAL A 64 2.54 0.02 1.11
N LEU A 65 2.66 0.61 2.30
CA LEU A 65 3.96 0.95 2.88
C LEU A 65 4.81 -0.30 3.15
N ARG A 66 4.21 -1.43 3.51
CA ARG A 66 4.94 -2.69 3.70
C ARG A 66 5.64 -3.19 2.42
N TYR A 67 5.10 -2.85 1.25
CA TYR A 67 5.64 -3.24 -0.06
C TYR A 67 6.27 -2.09 -0.83
N THR A 68 6.55 -0.97 -0.16
CA THR A 68 7.28 0.14 -0.79
C THR A 68 8.64 -0.31 -1.26
N ILE A 69 9.05 0.21 -2.42
CA ILE A 69 10.40 0.06 -2.92
C ILE A 69 11.11 1.40 -2.88
N ASP A 70 12.40 1.40 -2.60
CA ASP A 70 13.23 2.58 -2.81
C ASP A 70 13.61 2.64 -4.30
N PRO A 71 13.16 3.67 -5.05
CA PRO A 71 13.49 3.79 -6.46
C PRO A 71 14.98 4.03 -6.73
N ASN A 72 15.75 4.44 -5.72
CA ASN A 72 17.20 4.66 -5.83
C ASN A 72 18.01 3.43 -5.41
N PHE A 73 17.37 2.39 -4.86
CA PHE A 73 18.03 1.18 -4.42
C PHE A 73 17.96 0.13 -5.54
N ASN A 74 18.88 0.26 -6.50
CA ASN A 74 19.12 -0.78 -7.50
C ASN A 74 19.91 -1.92 -6.84
N HIS A 75 19.35 -3.14 -6.88
CA HIS A 75 20.08 -4.38 -6.56
C HIS A 75 21.06 -4.75 -7.68
#